data_AF-A0A6L6D9E2-F1
#
_entry.id   AF-A0A6L6D9E2-F1
#
_cell.length_a   1.000
_cell.length_b   1.000
_cell.length_c   1.000
_cell.angle_alpha   90.00
_cell.angle_beta   90.00
_cell.angle_gamma   90.00
#
_symmetry.space_group_name_H-M   'P 1'
#
loop_
_entity.id
_entity.type
_entity.pdbx_description
1 polymer ?
#
loop_
_entity_poly.entity_id
_entity_poly.type
_entity_poly.pdbx_seq_one_letter_code
_entity_poly.pdbx_strand_id
1 'polypeptide(L)'
;MGQPVSVIQKPTATPGRIRFEINRSLTGMGHERYTDGASATGTKPADVLAQRMFATGKVSSVHVFGNMITVDVIEGASNNGLSTIVEDLYQYWKPGMEPPSIEELMSQVPKSAEPAAAAVADAGGAPLSAEASKIPAALLARSQAALAKARANKG
;
A
#
# COMPACT_ATOMS: atom_id res chain seq x y z
N MET A 1 -12.86 -3.07 5.97
CA MET A 1 -12.44 -4.04 4.93
C MET A 1 -12.65 -3.38 3.58
N GLY A 2 -11.64 -3.39 2.70
CA GLY A 2 -11.70 -2.64 1.43
C GLY A 2 -12.88 -3.07 0.56
N GLN A 3 -13.47 -2.11 -0.18
CA GLN A 3 -14.55 -2.42 -1.12
C GLN A 3 -14.01 -3.36 -2.22
N PRO A 4 -14.71 -4.47 -2.52
CA PRO A 4 -14.29 -5.47 -3.50
C PRO A 4 -14.19 -4.88 -4.91
N VAL A 5 -13.28 -5.46 -5.71
CA VAL A 5 -13.14 -5.12 -7.12
C VAL A 5 -14.17 -5.93 -7.90
N SER A 6 -15.12 -5.24 -8.54
CA SER A 6 -16.04 -5.87 -9.48
C SER A 6 -15.38 -5.93 -10.86
N VAL A 7 -15.46 -7.08 -11.52
CA VAL A 7 -14.85 -7.29 -12.84
C VAL A 7 -15.92 -7.65 -13.86
N ILE A 8 -15.91 -6.95 -14.99
CA ILE A 8 -16.72 -7.29 -16.16
C ILE A 8 -15.77 -7.67 -17.28
N GLN A 9 -15.88 -8.92 -17.76
CA GLN A 9 -15.15 -9.37 -18.93
C GLN A 9 -15.95 -9.04 -20.19
N LYS A 10 -15.31 -8.36 -21.14
CA LYS A 10 -15.86 -8.09 -22.47
C LYS A 10 -15.05 -8.82 -23.54
N PRO A 11 -15.73 -9.45 -24.52
CA PRO A 11 -15.04 -9.96 -25.70
C PRO A 11 -14.47 -8.80 -26.51
N THR A 12 -13.43 -9.08 -27.28
CA THR A 12 -12.86 -8.13 -28.25
C THR A 12 -12.95 -8.72 -29.66
N ALA A 13 -12.80 -7.89 -30.69
CA ALA A 13 -12.81 -8.35 -32.08
C ALA A 13 -11.58 -9.19 -32.44
N THR A 14 -10.51 -9.13 -31.63
CA THR A 14 -9.28 -9.89 -31.84
C THR A 14 -9.36 -11.22 -31.08
N PRO A 15 -9.29 -12.37 -31.77
CA PRO A 15 -9.22 -13.68 -31.10
C PRO A 15 -8.06 -13.75 -30.10
N GLY A 16 -8.28 -14.42 -28.96
CA GLY A 16 -7.28 -14.53 -27.90
C GLY A 16 -7.10 -13.27 -27.05
N ARG A 17 -7.72 -12.13 -27.42
CA ARG A 17 -7.68 -10.89 -26.64
C ARG A 17 -8.95 -10.70 -25.85
N ILE A 18 -8.79 -10.48 -24.55
CA ILE A 18 -9.87 -10.20 -23.61
C ILE A 18 -9.71 -8.83 -22.98
N ARG A 19 -10.82 -8.18 -22.66
CA ARG A 19 -10.84 -6.93 -21.91
C ARG A 19 -11.58 -7.11 -20.60
N PHE A 20 -10.97 -6.66 -19.52
CA PHE A 20 -11.62 -6.50 -18.23
C PHE A 20 -11.86 -5.02 -17.96
N GLU A 21 -13.06 -4.71 -17.49
CA GLU A 21 -13.42 -3.40 -16.95
C GLU A 21 -13.73 -3.56 -15.48
N ILE A 22 -13.17 -2.68 -14.65
CA ILE A 22 -13.34 -2.73 -13.20
C ILE A 22 -13.84 -1.42 -12.61
N ASN A 23 -14.32 -1.46 -11.37
CA ASN A 23 -14.79 -0.30 -10.60
C ASN A 23 -13.66 0.52 -9.95
N ARG A 24 -12.40 0.33 -10.38
CA ARG A 24 -11.23 1.04 -9.85
C ARG A 24 -10.24 1.43 -10.93
N SER A 25 -9.59 2.58 -10.78
CA SER A 25 -8.47 2.96 -11.64
C SER A 25 -7.18 2.32 -11.12
N LEU A 26 -6.47 1.59 -11.96
CA LEU A 26 -5.17 0.98 -11.66
C LEU A 26 -4.00 1.89 -12.06
N THR A 27 -4.21 2.74 -13.06
CA THR A 27 -3.23 3.74 -13.52
C THR A 27 -3.83 5.14 -13.49
N GLY A 28 -2.97 6.16 -13.59
CA GLY A 28 -3.38 7.55 -13.80
C GLY A 28 -3.65 7.84 -15.28
N MET A 29 -2.98 8.85 -15.84
CA MET A 29 -3.10 9.20 -17.27
C MET A 29 -2.23 8.33 -18.20
N GLY A 30 -1.37 7.47 -17.63
CA GLY A 30 -0.43 6.66 -18.39
C GLY A 30 -1.01 5.33 -18.86
N HIS A 31 -0.60 4.92 -20.06
CA HIS A 31 -0.73 3.56 -20.55
C HIS A 31 0.44 2.72 -20.07
N GLU A 32 0.14 1.54 -19.56
CA GLU A 32 1.16 0.59 -19.12
C GLU A 32 1.06 -0.69 -19.93
N ARG A 33 2.17 -1.12 -20.53
CA ARG A 33 2.22 -2.29 -21.39
C ARG A 33 3.35 -3.19 -20.96
N TYR A 34 3.03 -4.46 -20.78
CA TYR A 34 3.94 -5.50 -20.34
C TYR A 34 3.92 -6.64 -21.36
N THR A 35 5.10 -7.08 -21.78
CA THR A 35 5.29 -8.22 -22.68
C THR A 35 5.84 -9.44 -21.97
N ASP A 36 6.30 -9.27 -20.73
CA ASP A 36 6.82 -10.33 -19.88
C ASP A 36 6.72 -9.90 -18.40
N GLY A 37 6.77 -10.87 -17.49
CA GLY A 37 6.69 -10.60 -16.05
C GLY A 37 7.92 -9.92 -15.47
N ALA A 38 9.07 -9.99 -16.13
CA ALA A 38 10.31 -9.36 -15.66
C ALA A 38 10.31 -7.84 -15.88
N SER A 39 9.52 -7.35 -16.85
CA SER A 39 9.31 -5.92 -17.10
C SER A 39 8.45 -5.22 -16.04
N ALA A 40 7.66 -5.99 -15.27
CA ALA A 40 6.81 -5.47 -14.20
C ALA A 40 7.54 -5.56 -12.86
N THR A 41 8.43 -4.62 -12.54
CA THR A 41 9.30 -4.73 -11.33
C THR A 41 8.86 -3.92 -10.12
N GLY A 42 7.86 -3.05 -10.25
CA GLY A 42 7.45 -2.16 -9.16
C GLY A 42 6.32 -2.69 -8.30
N THR A 43 5.88 -1.84 -7.36
CA THR A 43 4.82 -2.14 -6.39
C THR A 43 3.47 -1.49 -6.73
N LYS A 44 3.38 -0.79 -7.87
CA LYS A 44 2.12 -0.20 -8.32
C LYS A 44 1.12 -1.29 -8.70
N PRO A 45 -0.19 -1.04 -8.60
CA PRO A 45 -1.21 -2.08 -8.83
C PRO A 45 -1.09 -2.77 -10.19
N ALA A 46 -0.74 -2.02 -11.23
CA ALA A 46 -0.59 -2.55 -12.58
C ALA A 46 0.65 -3.46 -12.75
N ASP A 47 1.76 -3.18 -12.05
CA ASP A 47 2.93 -4.08 -12.03
C ASP A 47 2.56 -5.40 -11.36
N VAL A 48 1.96 -5.33 -10.16
CA VAL A 48 1.55 -6.52 -9.39
C VAL A 48 0.54 -7.35 -10.19
N LEU A 49 -0.41 -6.69 -10.86
CA LEU A 49 -1.37 -7.35 -11.74
C LEU A 49 -0.65 -8.08 -12.89
N ALA A 50 0.26 -7.41 -13.60
CA ALA A 50 0.99 -7.99 -14.71
C ALA A 50 1.82 -9.20 -14.26
N GLN A 51 2.57 -9.09 -13.16
CA GLN A 51 3.31 -10.21 -12.56
C GLN A 51 2.41 -11.42 -12.31
N ARG A 52 1.27 -11.22 -11.64
CA ARG A 52 0.32 -12.31 -11.33
C ARG A 52 -0.27 -12.93 -12.59
N MET A 53 -0.57 -12.13 -13.61
CA MET A 53 -1.08 -12.62 -14.89
C MET A 53 -0.04 -13.50 -15.61
N PHE A 54 1.21 -13.04 -15.70
CA PHE A 54 2.28 -13.84 -16.33
C PHE A 54 2.61 -15.11 -15.54
N ALA A 55 2.53 -15.07 -14.20
CA ALA A 55 2.75 -16.24 -13.35
C ALA A 55 1.77 -17.40 -13.63
N THR A 56 0.63 -17.13 -14.28
CA THR A 56 -0.29 -18.19 -14.72
C THR A 56 0.24 -19.03 -15.88
N GLY A 57 1.23 -18.53 -16.64
CA GLY A 57 1.70 -19.13 -17.88
C GLY A 57 0.69 -19.11 -19.03
N LYS A 58 -0.42 -18.37 -18.90
CA LYS A 58 -1.52 -18.32 -19.90
C LYS A 58 -1.51 -17.03 -20.73
N VAL A 59 -0.73 -16.03 -20.33
CA VAL A 59 -0.81 -14.65 -20.84
C VAL A 59 0.47 -14.30 -21.59
N SER A 60 0.35 -13.71 -22.78
CA SER A 60 1.46 -13.23 -23.60
C SER A 60 1.68 -11.73 -23.49
N SER A 61 0.63 -10.94 -23.22
CA SER A 61 0.77 -9.51 -23.00
C SER A 61 -0.32 -8.96 -22.07
N VAL A 62 0.03 -7.92 -21.32
CA VAL A 62 -0.90 -7.18 -20.46
C VAL A 62 -0.79 -5.70 -20.76
N HIS A 63 -1.92 -5.05 -21.01
CA HIS A 63 -2.01 -3.60 -21.16
C HIS A 63 -3.05 -3.03 -20.18
N VAL A 64 -2.67 -2.00 -19.44
CA VAL A 64 -3.51 -1.38 -18.41
C VAL A 64 -3.62 0.11 -18.68
N PHE A 65 -4.85 0.60 -18.69
CA PHE A 65 -5.15 2.03 -18.79
C PHE A 65 -6.40 2.38 -17.98
N GLY A 66 -6.23 3.22 -16.97
CA GLY A 66 -7.30 3.58 -16.04
C GLY A 66 -7.86 2.32 -15.38
N ASN A 67 -9.14 2.04 -15.63
CA ASN A 67 -9.86 0.87 -15.13
C ASN A 67 -10.02 -0.26 -16.16
N MET A 68 -9.35 -0.15 -17.32
CA MET A 68 -9.39 -1.16 -18.38
C MET A 68 -8.10 -1.96 -18.39
N ILE A 69 -8.25 -3.28 -18.44
CA ILE A 69 -7.15 -4.23 -18.57
C ILE A 69 -7.40 -5.01 -19.86
N THR A 70 -6.46 -4.97 -20.79
CA THR A 70 -6.48 -5.78 -22.00
C THR A 70 -5.40 -6.84 -21.89
N VAL A 71 -5.78 -8.09 -22.08
CA VAL A 71 -4.89 -9.24 -21.94
C VAL A 71 -4.90 -10.03 -23.23
N ASP A 72 -3.71 -10.32 -23.75
CA ASP A 72 -3.52 -11.30 -24.81
C ASP A 72 -3.23 -12.66 -24.18
N VAL A 73 -4.09 -13.63 -24.47
CA VAL A 73 -3.97 -15.01 -24.02
C VAL A 73 -3.12 -15.77 -25.03
N ILE A 74 -2.23 -16.63 -24.55
CA ILE A 74 -1.39 -17.50 -25.39
C ILE A 74 -2.31 -18.42 -26.21
N GLU A 75 -1.94 -18.66 -27.46
CA GLU A 75 -2.69 -19.54 -28.34
C GLU A 75 -2.86 -20.93 -27.71
N GLY A 76 -4.09 -21.45 -27.72
CA GLY A 76 -4.44 -22.73 -27.08
C GLY A 76 -4.63 -22.67 -25.55
N ALA A 77 -4.29 -21.56 -24.88
CA ALA A 77 -4.55 -21.40 -23.45
C ALA A 77 -5.99 -20.93 -23.17
N SER A 78 -6.53 -21.35 -22.02
CA SER A 78 -7.84 -20.90 -21.53
C SER A 78 -7.72 -19.59 -20.75
N ASN A 79 -8.71 -18.71 -20.88
CA ASN A 79 -8.83 -17.49 -20.07
C ASN A 79 -9.45 -17.73 -18.67
N ASN A 80 -9.79 -18.97 -18.32
CA ASN A 80 -10.38 -19.30 -17.03
C ASN A 80 -9.47 -18.91 -15.85
N GLY A 81 -10.06 -18.23 -14.87
CA GLY A 81 -9.41 -17.78 -13.64
C GLY A 81 -8.68 -16.44 -13.76
N LEU A 82 -8.59 -15.84 -14.95
CA LEU A 82 -7.93 -14.53 -15.11
C LEU A 82 -8.73 -13.39 -14.45
N SER A 83 -10.06 -13.46 -14.43
CA SER A 83 -10.91 -12.48 -13.72
C SER A 83 -10.67 -12.48 -12.22
N THR A 84 -10.52 -13.66 -11.61
CA THR A 84 -10.25 -13.84 -10.18
C THR A 84 -8.96 -13.15 -9.74
N ILE A 85 -7.92 -13.15 -10.59
CA ILE A 85 -6.67 -12.42 -10.31
C ILE A 85 -6.92 -10.92 -10.16
N VAL A 86 -7.82 -10.36 -10.98
CA VAL A 86 -8.17 -8.94 -10.94
C VAL A 86 -9.06 -8.63 -9.72
N GLU A 87 -10.04 -9.47 -9.44
CA GLU A 87 -10.92 -9.36 -8.26
C GLU A 87 -10.11 -9.33 -6.96
N ASP A 88 -9.09 -10.17 -6.91
CA ASP A 88 -8.23 -10.39 -5.76
C ASP A 88 -7.07 -9.41 -5.63
N LEU A 89 -6.93 -8.44 -6.55
CA LEU A 89 -5.75 -7.57 -6.61
C LEU A 89 -5.49 -6.83 -5.29
N TYR A 90 -6.55 -6.36 -4.64
CA TYR A 90 -6.49 -5.65 -3.37
C TYR A 90 -6.91 -6.49 -2.16
N GLN A 91 -7.09 -7.81 -2.34
CA GLN A 91 -7.46 -8.70 -1.26
C GLN A 91 -6.21 -9.23 -0.56
N TYR A 92 -5.98 -8.73 0.65
CA TYR A 92 -4.87 -9.17 1.49
C TYR A 92 -5.15 -10.50 2.18
N TRP A 93 -6.37 -10.75 2.66
CA TRP A 93 -6.71 -11.99 3.35
C TRP A 93 -7.56 -12.90 2.46
N LYS A 94 -7.03 -14.08 2.16
CA LYS A 94 -7.76 -15.17 1.48
C LYS A 94 -7.75 -16.44 2.33
N PRO A 95 -8.74 -17.32 2.16
CA PRO A 95 -8.66 -18.67 2.72
C PRO A 95 -7.32 -19.31 2.32
N GLY A 96 -6.54 -19.75 3.33
CA GLY A 96 -5.22 -20.37 3.14
C GLY A 96 -4.02 -19.42 3.17
N MET A 97 -4.20 -18.10 3.38
CA MET A 97 -3.08 -17.20 3.62
C MET A 97 -2.79 -17.12 5.13
N GLU A 98 -1.55 -17.42 5.53
CA GLU A 98 -1.12 -17.26 6.92
C GLU A 98 -0.75 -15.81 7.21
N PRO A 99 -1.16 -15.27 8.39
CA PRO A 99 -0.70 -13.97 8.83
C PRO A 99 0.83 -13.88 8.87
N PRO A 100 1.43 -12.76 8.41
CA PRO A 100 2.83 -12.52 8.71
C PRO A 100 3.02 -12.56 10.22
N SER A 101 4.15 -13.13 10.63
CA SER A 101 4.48 -13.24 12.04
C SER A 101 4.62 -11.85 12.67
N ILE A 102 4.44 -11.78 13.99
CA ILE A 102 4.62 -10.52 14.74
C ILE A 102 6.04 -9.97 14.55
N GLU A 103 7.04 -10.85 14.46
CA GLU A 103 8.44 -10.49 14.26
C GLU A 103 8.68 -9.86 12.88
N GLU A 104 8.12 -10.44 11.81
CA GLU A 104 8.16 -9.86 10.46
C GLU A 104 7.45 -8.50 10.41
N LEU A 105 6.28 -8.39 11.04
CA LEU A 105 5.57 -7.11 11.17
C LEU A 105 6.42 -6.07 11.90
N MET A 106 7.06 -6.44 13.02
CA MET A 106 7.91 -5.54 13.80
C MET A 106 9.15 -5.08 13.02
N SER A 107 9.73 -5.94 12.18
CA SER A 107 10.84 -5.55 11.30
C SER A 107 10.48 -4.58 10.18
N GLN A 108 9.20 -4.55 9.77
CA GLN A 108 8.68 -3.64 8.73
C GLN A 108 8.25 -2.29 9.28
N VAL A 109 8.13 -2.14 10.61
CA VAL A 109 7.87 -0.84 11.23
C VAL A 109 9.12 0.02 11.00
N PRO A 110 9.03 1.13 10.23
CA PRO A 110 10.16 2.03 10.09
C PRO A 110 10.55 2.46 11.50
N LYS A 111 11.82 2.31 11.84
CA LYS A 111 12.38 2.75 13.12
C LYS A 111 12.12 4.26 13.20
N SER A 112 10.98 4.63 13.80
CA SER A 112 10.66 6.01 14.12
C SER A 112 11.89 6.54 14.80
N ALA A 113 12.53 7.55 14.19
CA ALA A 113 13.79 8.08 14.68
C ALA A 113 13.66 8.26 16.19
N GLU A 114 14.45 7.49 16.95
CA GLU A 114 14.63 7.73 18.37
C GLU A 114 14.99 9.21 18.45
N PRO A 115 14.20 10.05 19.15
CA PRO A 115 14.67 11.39 19.42
C PRO A 115 15.99 11.20 20.14
N ALA A 116 17.06 11.70 19.52
CA ALA A 116 18.37 11.72 20.12
C ALA A 116 18.18 12.15 21.58
N ALA A 117 18.75 11.39 22.51
CA ALA A 117 18.76 11.71 23.93
C ALA A 117 19.56 13.00 24.15
N ALA A 118 19.01 14.13 23.73
CA ALA A 118 19.33 15.41 24.28
C ALA A 118 18.76 15.38 25.69
N ALA A 119 19.60 15.65 26.69
CA ALA A 119 19.15 15.84 28.05
C ALA A 119 18.03 16.89 28.03
N VAL A 120 16.79 16.42 28.18
CA VAL A 120 15.63 17.28 28.25
C VAL A 120 15.65 17.90 29.64
N ALA A 121 16.04 19.17 29.69
CA ALA A 121 15.99 19.98 30.88
C ALA A 121 14.68 20.77 30.89
N ASP A 122 14.15 21.03 32.09
CA ASP A 122 13.06 22.00 32.28
C ASP A 122 13.50 23.41 31.81
N ALA A 123 12.56 24.35 31.68
CA ALA A 123 12.82 25.75 31.33
C ALA A 123 13.87 26.43 32.25
N GLY A 124 14.13 25.88 33.45
CA GLY A 124 15.18 26.31 34.37
C GLY A 124 16.50 25.52 34.32
N GLY A 125 16.69 24.62 33.35
CA GLY A 125 17.93 23.85 33.20
C GLY A 125 18.07 22.62 34.11
N ALA A 126 17.04 22.27 34.90
CA ALA A 126 17.05 21.10 35.76
C ALA A 126 16.72 19.81 34.98
N PRO A 127 17.38 18.67 35.26
CA PRO A 127 17.08 17.41 34.59
C PRO A 127 15.65 16.96 34.91
N LEU A 128 14.92 16.55 33.87
CA LEU A 128 13.56 16.03 34.02
C LEU A 128 13.55 14.66 34.70
N SER A 129 12.46 14.36 35.42
CA SER A 129 12.25 13.02 36.01
C SER A 129 12.09 11.95 34.92
N ALA A 130 12.24 10.68 35.30
CA ALA A 130 12.08 9.55 34.39
C ALA A 130 10.69 9.50 33.74
N GLU A 131 9.66 9.95 34.45
CA GLU A 131 8.28 10.03 33.99
C GLU A 131 8.08 11.20 33.01
N ALA A 132 8.67 12.36 33.28
CA ALA A 132 8.59 13.53 32.40
C ALA A 132 9.33 13.30 31.07
N SER A 133 10.36 12.47 31.07
CA SER A 133 11.12 12.09 29.86
C SER A 133 10.31 11.24 28.87
N LYS A 134 9.17 10.66 29.29
CA LYS A 134 8.25 9.91 28.41
C LYS A 134 7.29 10.81 27.64
N ILE A 135 7.22 12.10 28.00
CA ILE A 135 6.32 13.06 27.38
C ILE A 135 7.04 13.70 26.19
N PRO A 136 6.43 13.75 24.99
CA PRO A 136 6.99 14.48 23.85
C PRO A 136 7.30 15.95 24.20
N ALA A 137 8.51 16.41 23.88
CA ALA A 137 9.02 17.73 24.28
C ALA A 137 8.09 18.90 23.92
N ALA A 138 7.41 18.84 22.76
CA ALA A 138 6.48 19.86 22.33
C ALA A 138 5.23 19.99 23.23
N LEU A 139 4.75 18.88 23.82
CA LEU A 139 3.63 18.88 24.75
C LEU A 139 4.03 19.40 26.12
N LEU A 140 5.25 19.04 26.56
CA LEU A 140 5.83 19.50 27.81
C LEU A 140 6.07 21.02 27.79
N ALA A 141 6.64 21.56 26.71
CA ALA A 141 6.80 23.01 26.56
C ALA A 141 5.46 23.77 26.57
N ARG A 142 4.42 23.22 25.92
CA ARG A 142 3.07 23.81 25.91
C ARG A 142 2.42 23.81 27.29
N SER A 143 2.55 22.73 28.05
CA SER A 143 1.97 22.63 29.39
C SER A 143 2.64 23.61 30.37
N GLN A 144 3.96 23.76 30.28
CA GLN A 144 4.72 24.71 31.09
C GLN A 144 4.36 26.17 30.76
N ALA A 145 4.25 26.52 29.48
CA ALA A 145 3.82 27.85 29.06
C ALA A 145 2.40 28.17 29.55
N ALA A 146 1.48 27.20 29.48
CA ALA A 146 0.12 27.36 30.01
C ALA A 146 0.11 27.58 31.53
N LEU A 147 0.95 26.84 32.27
CA LEU A 147 1.08 26.96 33.72
C LEU A 147 1.70 28.31 34.13
N ALA A 148 2.73 28.77 33.43
CA ALA A 148 3.34 30.09 33.64
C ALA A 148 2.32 31.21 33.45
N LYS A 149 1.52 31.14 32.37
CA LYS A 149 0.43 32.09 32.10
C LYS A 149 -0.65 32.06 33.19
N ALA A 150 -1.03 30.87 33.67
CA ALA A 150 -2.03 30.73 34.74
C ALA A 150 -1.53 31.29 36.08
N ARG A 151 -0.23 31.17 36.38
CA ARG A 151 0.39 31.78 37.58
C ARG A 151 0.46 33.30 37.47
N ALA A 152 0.82 33.82 36.29
CA ALA A 152 0.87 35.28 36.04
C ALA A 152 -0.52 35.95 36.18
N ASN A 153 -1.60 35.24 35.85
CA ASN A 153 -2.97 35.74 35.99
C ASN A 153 -3.55 35.62 37.42
N LYS A 154 -2.83 35.02 38.37
CA LYS A 154 -3.27 34.81 39.76
C LYS A 154 -2.57 35.73 40.78
N GLY A 155 -1.67 36.59 40.34
CA GLY A 155 -1.09 37.70 41.13
C GLY A 155 -1.61 39.03 40.63
#